data_AF-A0A954GRB4-F1
#
_entry.id   AF-A0A954GRB4-F1
#
_cell.length_a   1.000
_cell.length_b   1.000
_cell.length_c   1.000
_cell.angle_alpha   90.00
_cell.angle_beta   90.00
_cell.angle_gamma   90.00
#
_symmetry.space_group_name_H-M   'P 1'
#
loop_
_entity.id
_entity.type
_entity.pdbx_description
1 polymer ?
#
loop_
_entity_poly.entity_id
_entity_poly.type
_entity_poly.pdbx_seq_one_letter_code
_entity_poly.pdbx_strand_id
1 'polypeptide(L)'
;EEWEVMERHDRIGVEIVEAAFSSPELSAIVENHHAFFGGGSRDLGLPTGLDIPLGARILAIADAFDAMVSNRVYRKGRSAKLAFAELRACAGQQFDPDLVERFISRMEVRDLNKQTTCTQTTKSTALNIGLQLERLAVALDNRDLDGLVVLAGRLQDTAVLAGLPEISSKAMELEQALSKDVDLLAVLRCANELMVYCRKTQTAFLQEVQFDEATT
;
A
#
# COMPACT_ATOMS: atom_id res chain seq x y z
N GLU A 1 -29.19 10.39 -8.75
CA GLU A 1 -28.98 9.05 -9.34
C GLU A 1 -27.75 8.34 -8.79
N GLU A 2 -26.55 8.96 -8.68
CA GLU A 2 -25.41 8.33 -7.97
C GLU A 2 -25.57 8.27 -6.43
N TRP A 3 -26.34 9.20 -5.84
CA TRP A 3 -26.56 9.29 -4.39
C TRP A 3 -27.37 8.14 -3.77
N GLU A 4 -28.45 7.71 -4.44
CA GLU A 4 -29.26 6.57 -3.97
C GLU A 4 -28.47 5.24 -4.00
N VAL A 5 -27.40 5.18 -4.81
CA VAL A 5 -26.51 4.02 -4.88
C VAL A 5 -25.47 4.05 -3.74
N MET A 6 -25.00 5.24 -3.33
CA MET A 6 -24.13 5.40 -2.15
C MET A 6 -24.86 5.11 -0.84
N GLU A 7 -26.08 5.63 -0.66
CA GLU A 7 -26.90 5.39 0.54
C GLU A 7 -27.25 3.90 0.71
N ARG A 8 -27.39 3.18 -0.41
CA ARG A 8 -27.61 1.73 -0.42
C ARG A 8 -26.35 0.93 -0.04
N HIS A 9 -25.15 1.46 -0.32
CA HIS A 9 -23.88 0.82 0.04
C HIS A 9 -23.65 0.83 1.55
N ASP A 10 -23.97 1.94 2.22
CA ASP A 10 -23.81 2.06 3.68
C ASP A 10 -24.69 1.06 4.42
N ARG A 11 -25.97 0.95 4.00
CA ARG A 11 -26.90 -0.03 4.62
C ARG A 11 -26.46 -1.48 4.38
N ILE A 12 -26.00 -1.81 3.17
CA ILE A 12 -25.50 -3.16 2.86
C ILE A 12 -24.20 -3.46 3.63
N GLY A 13 -23.32 -2.47 3.78
CA GLY A 13 -22.07 -2.60 4.55
C GLY A 13 -22.33 -2.90 6.03
N VAL A 14 -23.27 -2.19 6.64
CA VAL A 14 -23.72 -2.44 8.02
C VAL A 14 -24.35 -3.84 8.13
N GLU A 15 -25.29 -4.21 7.25
CA GLU A 15 -25.94 -5.53 7.27
C GLU A 15 -24.94 -6.68 7.12
N ILE A 16 -23.92 -6.54 6.27
CA ILE A 16 -22.85 -7.55 6.09
C ILE A 16 -21.99 -7.66 7.34
N VAL A 17 -21.57 -6.54 7.93
CA VAL A 17 -20.74 -6.53 9.14
C VAL A 17 -21.51 -7.09 10.33
N GLU A 18 -22.79 -6.76 10.46
CA GLU A 18 -23.68 -7.33 11.48
C GLU A 18 -23.83 -8.85 11.32
N ALA A 19 -24.12 -9.31 10.11
CA ALA A 19 -24.29 -10.73 9.83
C ALA A 19 -23.00 -11.53 10.03
N ALA A 20 -21.83 -10.94 9.71
CA ALA A 20 -20.55 -11.62 9.78
C ALA A 20 -19.91 -11.60 11.18
N PHE A 21 -20.04 -10.49 11.91
CA PHE A 21 -19.30 -10.27 13.16
C PHE A 21 -20.21 -10.13 14.39
N SER A 22 -21.51 -9.88 14.22
CA SER A 22 -22.49 -9.68 15.31
C SER A 22 -21.98 -8.73 16.41
N SER A 23 -21.28 -7.66 16.00
CA SER A 23 -20.66 -6.69 16.89
C SER A 23 -21.31 -5.32 16.72
N PRO A 24 -22.11 -4.84 17.70
CA PRO A 24 -22.70 -3.52 17.67
C PRO A 24 -21.67 -2.39 17.55
N GLU A 25 -20.46 -2.60 18.10
CA GLU A 25 -19.37 -1.64 18.03
C GLU A 25 -18.85 -1.47 16.59
N LEU A 26 -18.74 -2.56 15.82
CA LEU A 26 -18.34 -2.51 14.41
C LEU A 26 -19.44 -1.92 13.54
N SER A 27 -20.71 -2.27 13.79
CA SER A 27 -21.86 -1.65 13.12
C SER A 27 -21.86 -0.14 13.31
N ALA A 28 -21.67 0.34 14.54
CA ALA A 28 -21.65 1.75 14.85
C ALA A 28 -20.50 2.49 14.15
N ILE A 29 -19.35 1.83 13.95
CA ILE A 29 -18.24 2.40 13.19
C ILE A 29 -18.62 2.60 11.72
N VAL A 30 -19.21 1.59 11.09
CA VAL A 30 -19.60 1.64 9.67
C VAL A 30 -20.80 2.57 9.46
N GLU A 31 -21.76 2.59 10.37
CA GLU A 31 -22.91 3.50 10.26
C GLU A 31 -22.51 4.97 10.36
N ASN A 32 -21.53 5.30 11.21
CA ASN A 32 -21.19 6.68 11.53
C ASN A 32 -19.94 7.22 10.81
N HIS A 33 -19.30 6.47 9.92
CA HIS A 33 -18.05 6.92 9.27
C HIS A 33 -18.22 8.11 8.31
N HIS A 34 -19.45 8.43 7.89
CA HIS A 34 -19.76 9.64 7.11
C HIS A 34 -20.08 10.87 7.96
N ALA A 35 -20.10 10.73 9.29
CA ALA A 35 -20.37 11.84 10.20
C ALA A 35 -19.27 12.91 10.12
N PHE A 36 -19.68 14.18 10.03
CA PHE A 36 -18.74 15.30 10.01
C PHE A 36 -18.41 15.73 11.44
N PHE A 37 -17.11 15.85 11.75
CA PHE A 37 -16.64 16.19 13.09
C PHE A 37 -17.23 17.51 13.63
N GLY A 38 -17.26 18.56 12.82
CA GLY A 38 -17.86 19.86 13.14
C GLY A 38 -19.37 19.93 12.93
N GLY A 39 -20.00 18.83 12.55
CA GLY A 39 -21.41 18.76 12.17
C GLY A 39 -21.70 19.34 10.77
N GLY A 40 -22.98 19.35 10.41
CA GLY A 40 -23.44 19.89 9.13
C GLY A 40 -23.24 18.96 7.93
N SER A 41 -22.97 17.66 8.15
CA SER A 41 -23.17 16.64 7.12
C SER A 41 -24.61 16.72 6.61
N ARG A 42 -24.82 16.39 5.33
CA ARG A 42 -26.17 16.42 4.72
C ARG A 42 -27.14 15.42 5.39
N ASP A 43 -26.61 14.45 6.12
CA ASP A 43 -27.36 13.50 6.93
C ASP A 43 -27.71 14.10 8.29
N LEU A 44 -28.98 14.51 8.40
CA LEU A 44 -29.57 14.99 9.64
C LEU A 44 -29.65 13.84 10.65
N GLY A 45 -28.98 13.98 11.80
CA GLY A 45 -29.07 13.02 12.92
C GLY A 45 -27.79 12.27 13.27
N LEU A 46 -26.69 12.48 12.53
CA LEU A 46 -25.40 11.90 12.88
C LEU A 46 -24.78 12.59 14.11
N PRO A 47 -24.03 11.84 14.95
CA PRO A 47 -23.28 12.40 16.07
C PRO A 47 -22.19 13.36 15.57
N THR A 48 -21.72 14.24 16.45
CA THR A 48 -20.69 15.25 16.12
C THR A 48 -19.57 15.24 17.15
N GLY A 49 -18.40 15.76 16.77
CA GLY A 49 -17.24 15.85 17.65
C GLY A 49 -16.83 14.50 18.24
N LEU A 50 -16.70 14.45 19.57
CA LEU A 50 -16.27 13.27 20.30
C LEU A 50 -17.36 12.22 20.50
N ASP A 51 -18.63 12.56 20.23
CA ASP A 51 -19.74 11.60 20.29
C ASP A 51 -19.70 10.62 19.10
N ILE A 52 -18.98 10.97 18.03
CA ILE A 52 -18.70 10.05 16.92
C ILE A 52 -17.76 8.94 17.44
N PRO A 53 -18.10 7.65 17.23
CA PRO A 53 -17.23 6.54 17.59
C PRO A 53 -15.80 6.75 17.09
N LEU A 54 -14.81 6.46 17.94
CA LEU A 54 -13.40 6.66 17.58
C LEU A 54 -13.02 5.95 16.27
N GLY A 55 -13.50 4.72 16.10
CA GLY A 55 -13.26 3.95 14.87
C GLY A 55 -13.86 4.60 13.63
N ALA A 56 -15.04 5.22 13.74
CA ALA A 56 -15.67 5.95 12.63
C ALA A 56 -14.84 7.18 12.23
N ARG A 57 -14.35 7.96 13.22
CA ARG A 57 -13.47 9.11 12.96
C ARG A 57 -12.16 8.71 12.27
N ILE A 58 -11.56 7.58 12.67
CA ILE A 58 -10.35 7.05 12.02
C ILE A 58 -10.66 6.57 10.61
N LEU A 59 -11.75 5.83 10.43
CA LEU A 59 -12.17 5.27 9.14
C LEU A 59 -12.45 6.37 8.12
N ALA A 60 -13.14 7.44 8.53
CA ALA A 60 -13.41 8.61 7.68
C ALA A 60 -12.13 9.23 7.09
N ILE A 61 -11.09 9.38 7.91
CA ILE A 61 -9.78 9.91 7.48
C ILE A 61 -9.09 8.94 6.52
N ALA A 62 -9.11 7.64 6.85
CA ALA A 62 -8.49 6.60 6.03
C ALA A 62 -9.15 6.47 4.65
N ASP A 63 -10.48 6.47 4.60
CA ASP A 63 -11.26 6.38 3.36
C ASP A 63 -11.04 7.61 2.47
N ALA A 64 -11.10 8.82 3.05
CA ALA A 64 -10.82 10.05 2.33
C ALA A 64 -9.39 10.06 1.76
N PHE A 65 -8.40 9.65 2.57
CA PHE A 65 -7.01 9.57 2.12
C PHE A 65 -6.85 8.58 0.96
N ASP A 66 -7.39 7.37 1.08
CA ASP A 66 -7.34 6.37 0.01
C ASP A 66 -8.01 6.88 -1.27
N ALA A 67 -9.20 7.47 -1.15
CA ALA A 67 -9.91 8.07 -2.29
C ALA A 67 -9.10 9.18 -2.99
N MET A 68 -8.26 9.91 -2.26
CA MET A 68 -7.39 10.95 -2.81
C MET A 68 -6.14 10.39 -3.50
N VAL A 69 -5.50 9.36 -2.95
CA VAL A 69 -4.20 8.84 -3.44
C VAL A 69 -4.34 7.64 -4.38
N SER A 70 -5.48 6.97 -4.40
CA SER A 70 -5.75 5.82 -5.27
C SER A 70 -5.97 6.26 -6.71
N ASN A 71 -5.33 5.55 -7.65
CA ASN A 71 -5.57 5.74 -9.07
C ASN A 71 -6.95 5.19 -9.43
N ARG A 72 -7.84 6.06 -9.94
CA ARG A 72 -9.13 5.64 -10.51
C ARG A 72 -9.04 5.68 -12.03
N VAL A 73 -9.89 4.93 -12.73
CA VAL A 73 -9.90 4.78 -14.20
C VAL A 73 -9.85 6.11 -14.96
N TYR A 74 -10.32 7.21 -14.34
CA TYR A 74 -10.38 8.55 -14.94
C TYR A 74 -9.54 9.61 -14.21
N ARG A 75 -8.73 9.25 -13.20
CA ARG A 75 -7.92 10.22 -12.43
C ARG A 75 -6.68 9.56 -11.84
N LYS A 76 -5.49 10.12 -12.11
CA LYS A 76 -4.28 9.80 -11.36
C LYS A 76 -4.44 10.26 -9.91
N GLY A 77 -4.11 9.39 -8.96
CA GLY A 77 -4.12 9.71 -7.53
C GLY A 77 -3.25 10.94 -7.23
N ARG A 78 -3.71 11.77 -6.29
CA ARG A 78 -2.94 12.94 -5.82
C ARG A 78 -1.72 12.46 -5.03
N SER A 79 -0.68 13.30 -4.98
CA SER A 79 0.48 13.01 -4.11
C SER A 79 0.05 13.00 -2.64
N ALA A 80 0.73 12.19 -1.81
CA ALA A 80 0.47 12.13 -0.37
C ALA A 80 0.53 13.52 0.28
N LYS A 81 1.45 14.39 -0.17
CA LYS A 81 1.56 15.80 0.29
C LYS A 81 0.28 16.59 0.04
N LEU A 82 -0.32 16.47 -1.15
CA LEU A 82 -1.57 17.14 -1.47
C LEU A 82 -2.75 16.55 -0.68
N ALA A 83 -2.78 15.23 -0.49
CA ALA A 83 -3.78 14.58 0.36
C ALA A 83 -3.68 15.05 1.82
N PHE A 84 -2.47 15.18 2.37
CA PHE A 84 -2.27 15.71 3.72
C PHE A 84 -2.70 17.18 3.85
N ALA A 85 -2.43 18.00 2.84
CA ALA A 85 -2.89 19.39 2.82
C ALA A 85 -4.42 19.49 2.83
N GLU A 86 -5.11 18.64 2.06
CA GLU A 86 -6.56 18.56 2.05
C GLU A 86 -7.11 18.08 3.41
N LEU A 87 -6.55 17.01 3.98
CA LEU A 87 -6.97 16.53 5.31
C LEU A 87 -6.86 17.61 6.38
N ARG A 88 -5.78 18.41 6.36
CA ARG A 88 -5.62 19.56 7.27
C ARG A 88 -6.61 20.68 6.98
N ALA A 89 -6.91 20.95 5.71
CA ALA A 89 -7.89 21.97 5.34
C ALA A 89 -9.31 21.61 5.83
N CYS A 90 -9.63 20.32 5.87
CA CYS A 90 -10.91 19.80 6.34
C CYS A 90 -10.95 19.46 7.84
N ALA A 91 -9.85 19.66 8.57
CA ALA A 91 -9.75 19.37 10.00
C ALA A 91 -10.64 20.31 10.83
N GLY A 92 -11.32 19.75 11.83
CA GLY A 92 -12.28 20.48 12.68
C GLY A 92 -13.68 20.63 12.07
N GLN A 93 -13.83 20.44 10.75
CA GLN A 93 -15.14 20.44 10.07
C GLN A 93 -15.55 19.03 9.66
N GLN A 94 -14.80 18.38 8.79
CA GLN A 94 -15.11 17.02 8.34
C GLN A 94 -14.39 15.99 9.22
N PHE A 95 -13.12 16.24 9.53
CA PHE A 95 -12.28 15.30 10.26
C PHE A 95 -11.92 15.80 11.65
N ASP A 96 -11.68 14.85 12.56
CA ASP A 96 -11.11 15.15 13.86
C ASP A 96 -9.67 15.71 13.70
N PRO A 97 -9.39 16.94 14.17
CA PRO A 97 -8.11 17.59 13.96
C PRO A 97 -6.94 16.87 14.64
N ASP A 98 -7.16 16.26 15.80
CA ASP A 98 -6.11 15.53 16.52
C ASP A 98 -5.76 14.22 15.80
N LEU A 99 -6.76 13.54 15.24
CA LEU A 99 -6.55 12.31 14.49
C LEU A 99 -5.92 12.56 13.12
N VAL A 100 -6.21 13.69 12.46
CA VAL A 100 -5.55 14.09 11.20
C VAL A 100 -4.04 14.21 11.40
N GLU A 101 -3.58 14.93 12.42
CA GLU A 101 -2.14 15.10 12.64
C GLU A 101 -1.46 13.78 13.04
N ARG A 102 -2.13 12.93 13.84
CA ARG A 102 -1.63 11.59 14.18
C ARG A 102 -1.52 10.69 12.94
N PHE A 103 -2.51 10.74 12.05
CA PHE A 103 -2.51 9.98 10.81
C PHE A 103 -1.35 10.41 9.90
N ILE A 104 -1.19 11.72 9.67
CA ILE A 104 -0.11 12.26 8.85
C ILE A 104 1.25 11.88 9.41
N SER A 105 1.45 12.07 10.72
CA SER A 105 2.71 11.70 11.40
C SER A 105 3.06 10.22 11.19
N ARG A 106 2.07 9.32 11.28
CA ARG A 106 2.28 7.88 11.05
C ARG A 106 2.63 7.57 9.59
N MET A 107 2.03 8.28 8.64
CA MET A 107 2.27 8.09 7.21
C MET A 107 3.63 8.66 6.78
N GLU A 108 4.05 9.79 7.32
CA GLU A 108 5.37 10.37 7.06
C GLU A 108 6.50 9.48 7.61
N VAL A 109 6.36 8.92 8.82
CA VAL A 109 7.32 7.93 9.36
C VAL A 109 7.41 6.69 8.47
N ARG A 110 6.28 6.24 7.88
CA ARG A 110 6.26 5.13 6.94
C ARG A 110 7.02 5.46 5.65
N ASP A 111 6.92 6.69 5.16
CA ASP A 111 7.64 7.13 3.96
C ASP A 111 9.13 7.36 4.22
N LEU A 112 9.53 7.82 5.41
CA LEU A 112 10.94 7.87 5.83
C LEU A 112 11.56 6.47 5.88
N ASN A 113 10.83 5.48 6.42
CA ASN A 113 11.27 4.08 6.42
C ASN A 113 11.30 3.46 5.02
N LYS A 114 10.54 3.98 4.04
CA LYS A 114 10.66 3.59 2.62
C LYS A 114 11.83 4.28 1.90
N GLN A 115 12.22 5.48 2.34
CA GLN A 115 13.28 6.28 1.72
C GLN A 115 14.69 5.91 2.22
N THR A 116 14.81 5.22 3.35
CA THR A 116 16.12 4.85 3.93
C THR A 116 16.82 3.69 3.18
N THR A 117 16.28 3.22 2.05
CA THR A 117 16.83 2.09 1.27
C THR A 117 17.11 2.41 -0.21
N CYS A 118 17.46 3.65 -0.58
CA CYS A 118 17.77 3.98 -1.99
C CYS A 118 19.22 4.46 -2.18
N THR A 119 20.08 3.57 -2.68
CA THR A 119 21.35 3.90 -3.33
C THR A 119 21.14 3.98 -4.86
N GLN A 120 21.72 5.01 -5.48
CA GLN A 120 21.56 5.42 -6.88
C GLN A 120 21.63 4.24 -7.88
N THR A 121 20.52 3.89 -8.53
CA THR A 121 20.42 2.78 -9.49
C THR A 121 19.87 3.26 -10.85
N THR A 122 20.38 2.73 -11.97
CA THR A 122 20.01 3.19 -13.34
C THR A 122 18.71 2.57 -13.88
N LYS A 123 18.01 3.23 -14.83
CA LYS A 123 16.82 2.73 -15.57
C LYS A 123 17.04 1.34 -16.19
N SER A 124 18.27 1.05 -16.64
CA SER A 124 18.67 -0.25 -17.19
C SER A 124 18.61 -1.36 -16.12
N THR A 125 19.00 -1.08 -14.89
CA THR A 125 18.93 -2.03 -13.78
C THR A 125 17.48 -2.32 -13.38
N ALA A 126 16.61 -1.31 -13.30
CA ALA A 126 15.20 -1.50 -12.98
C ALA A 126 14.47 -2.39 -14.01
N LEU A 127 14.78 -2.22 -15.30
CA LEU A 127 14.27 -3.09 -16.37
C LEU A 127 14.82 -4.51 -16.28
N ASN A 128 16.13 -4.66 -15.99
CA ASN A 128 16.73 -5.97 -15.77
C ASN A 128 16.09 -6.70 -14.59
N ILE A 129 15.85 -6.03 -13.47
CA ILE A 129 15.15 -6.60 -12.29
C ILE A 129 13.74 -7.06 -12.68
N GLY A 130 13.00 -6.26 -13.46
CA GLY A 130 11.69 -6.65 -13.98
C GLY A 130 11.72 -7.93 -14.82
N LEU A 131 12.69 -8.04 -15.74
CA LEU A 131 12.85 -9.23 -16.58
C LEU A 131 13.25 -10.47 -15.76
N GLN A 132 14.10 -10.31 -14.74
CA GLN A 132 14.45 -11.42 -13.83
C GLN A 132 13.25 -11.83 -12.97
N LEU A 133 12.40 -10.89 -12.55
CA LEU A 133 11.19 -11.17 -11.78
C LEU A 133 10.20 -12.06 -12.55
N GLU A 134 9.97 -11.75 -13.84
CA GLU A 134 9.11 -12.58 -14.69
C GLU A 134 9.67 -14.01 -14.83
N ARG A 135 10.98 -14.14 -15.02
CA ARG A 135 11.64 -15.45 -15.14
C ARG A 135 11.59 -16.24 -13.84
N LEU A 136 11.71 -15.58 -12.69
CA LEU A 136 11.65 -16.20 -11.38
C LEU A 136 10.24 -16.70 -11.07
N ALA A 137 9.20 -15.94 -11.44
CA ALA A 137 7.82 -16.40 -11.35
C ALA A 137 7.57 -17.65 -12.22
N VAL A 138 8.04 -17.65 -13.48
CA VAL A 138 7.92 -18.80 -14.39
C VAL A 138 8.66 -20.04 -13.86
N ALA A 139 9.87 -19.86 -13.31
CA ALA A 139 10.63 -20.98 -12.74
C ALA A 139 9.93 -21.55 -11.49
N LEU A 140 9.32 -20.69 -10.67
CA LEU A 140 8.57 -21.11 -9.49
C LEU A 140 7.32 -21.91 -9.87
N ASP A 141 6.55 -21.44 -10.86
CA ASP A 141 5.35 -22.11 -11.37
C ASP A 141 5.68 -23.50 -11.94
N ASN A 142 6.81 -23.59 -12.65
CA ASN A 142 7.29 -24.85 -13.24
C ASN A 142 8.06 -25.75 -12.27
N ARG A 143 8.25 -25.32 -11.01
CA ARG A 143 9.08 -26.00 -10.00
C ARG A 143 10.50 -26.31 -10.50
N ASP A 144 11.04 -25.43 -11.33
CA ASP A 144 12.39 -25.53 -11.89
C ASP A 144 13.42 -25.04 -10.86
N LEU A 145 13.83 -25.94 -9.95
CA LEU A 145 14.75 -25.63 -8.86
C LEU A 145 16.12 -25.18 -9.38
N ASP A 146 16.62 -25.82 -10.43
CA ASP A 146 17.90 -25.47 -11.06
C ASP A 146 17.82 -24.07 -11.70
N GLY A 147 16.71 -23.79 -12.39
CA GLY A 147 16.41 -22.46 -12.91
C GLY A 147 16.32 -21.39 -11.81
N LEU A 148 15.71 -21.71 -10.67
CA LEU A 148 15.61 -20.81 -9.53
C LEU A 148 16.99 -20.46 -8.94
N VAL A 149 17.91 -21.44 -8.83
CA VAL A 149 19.29 -21.18 -8.35
C VAL A 149 20.00 -20.20 -9.27
N VAL A 150 19.95 -20.42 -10.59
CA VAL A 150 20.61 -19.56 -11.57
C VAL A 150 20.02 -18.15 -11.55
N LEU A 151 18.69 -18.03 -11.43
CA LEU A 151 18.01 -16.74 -11.39
C LEU A 151 18.29 -15.99 -10.09
N ALA A 152 18.34 -16.69 -8.95
CA ALA A 152 18.71 -16.12 -7.65
C ALA A 152 20.13 -15.55 -7.68
N GLY A 153 21.12 -16.32 -8.15
CA GLY A 153 22.51 -15.83 -8.25
C GLY A 153 22.66 -14.63 -9.16
N ARG A 154 22.04 -14.65 -10.35
CA ARG A 154 22.07 -13.50 -11.29
C ARG A 154 21.41 -12.25 -10.71
N LEU A 155 20.32 -12.42 -9.97
CA LEU A 155 19.62 -11.33 -9.32
C LEU A 155 20.45 -10.76 -8.17
N GLN A 156 21.15 -11.61 -7.41
CA GLN A 156 22.10 -11.20 -6.39
C GLN A 156 23.23 -10.35 -7.00
N ASP A 157 23.90 -10.82 -8.05
CA ASP A 157 24.96 -10.09 -8.74
C ASP A 157 24.49 -8.72 -9.23
N THR A 158 23.31 -8.70 -9.85
CA THR A 158 22.69 -7.47 -10.35
C THR A 158 22.37 -6.50 -9.20
N ALA A 159 21.88 -7.01 -8.07
CA ALA A 159 21.56 -6.23 -6.88
C ALA A 159 22.81 -5.68 -6.19
N VAL A 160 23.90 -6.45 -6.11
CA VAL A 160 25.19 -6.00 -5.56
C VAL A 160 25.76 -4.85 -6.40
N LEU A 161 25.79 -5.03 -7.73
CA LEU A 161 26.28 -3.99 -8.65
C LEU A 161 25.42 -2.72 -8.62
N ALA A 162 24.14 -2.85 -8.29
CA ALA A 162 23.20 -1.75 -8.16
C ALA A 162 23.17 -1.09 -6.77
N GLY A 163 23.84 -1.66 -5.78
CA GLY A 163 23.75 -1.20 -4.39
C GLY A 163 22.36 -1.41 -3.79
N LEU A 164 21.73 -2.55 -4.04
CA LEU A 164 20.41 -2.95 -3.51
C LEU A 164 20.57 -4.08 -2.48
N PRO A 165 20.99 -3.76 -1.24
CA PRO A 165 21.37 -4.78 -0.26
C PRO A 165 20.21 -5.71 0.14
N GLU A 166 18.97 -5.22 0.11
CA GLU A 166 17.78 -6.02 0.46
C GLU A 166 17.53 -7.12 -0.56
N ILE A 167 17.63 -6.80 -1.87
CA ILE A 167 17.45 -7.79 -2.94
C ILE A 167 18.62 -8.78 -2.92
N SER A 168 19.85 -8.30 -2.73
CA SER A 168 21.03 -9.16 -2.63
C SER A 168 20.91 -10.17 -1.49
N SER A 169 20.53 -9.70 -0.29
CA SER A 169 20.33 -10.56 0.89
C SER A 169 19.25 -11.62 0.63
N LYS A 170 18.10 -11.23 0.08
CA LYS A 170 16.99 -12.16 -0.18
C LYS A 170 17.26 -13.15 -1.30
N ALA A 171 18.03 -12.75 -2.33
CA ALA A 171 18.47 -13.66 -3.36
C ALA A 171 19.44 -14.72 -2.81
N MET A 172 20.35 -14.31 -1.92
CA MET A 172 21.26 -15.23 -1.22
C MET A 172 20.51 -16.21 -0.30
N GLU A 173 19.49 -15.75 0.43
CA GLU A 173 18.64 -16.62 1.25
C GLU A 173 17.91 -17.68 0.40
N LEU A 174 17.39 -17.30 -0.77
CA LEU A 174 16.76 -18.23 -1.71
C LEU A 174 17.76 -19.29 -2.21
N GLU A 175 18.98 -18.89 -2.57
CA GLU A 175 20.04 -19.81 -3.00
C GLU A 175 20.44 -20.79 -1.88
N GLN A 176 20.50 -20.32 -0.64
CA GLN A 176 20.76 -21.18 0.53
C GLN A 176 19.62 -22.18 0.77
N ALA A 177 18.37 -21.74 0.63
CA ALA A 177 17.19 -22.61 0.75
C ALA A 177 17.12 -23.68 -0.35
N LEU A 178 17.73 -23.42 -1.50
CA LEU A 178 17.80 -24.36 -2.63
C LEU A 178 18.99 -25.33 -2.54
N SER A 179 20.01 -25.05 -1.72
CA SER A 179 21.26 -25.84 -1.63
C SER A 179 21.34 -26.79 -0.43
N LYS A 180 20.50 -26.63 0.59
CA LYS A 180 20.39 -27.52 1.75
C LYS A 180 19.01 -28.14 1.78
N ASP A 181 18.90 -29.44 2.09
CA ASP A 181 17.67 -30.24 2.24
C ASP A 181 16.40 -29.47 1.88
N VAL A 182 15.96 -29.59 0.62
CA VAL A 182 14.99 -28.68 0.00
C VAL A 182 13.67 -28.66 0.78
N ASP A 183 13.55 -27.69 1.68
CA ASP A 183 12.28 -27.30 2.30
C ASP A 183 11.54 -26.42 1.31
N LEU A 184 10.63 -27.03 0.55
CA LEU A 184 9.82 -26.35 -0.46
C LEU A 184 9.05 -25.15 0.13
N LEU A 185 8.68 -25.20 1.41
CA LEU A 185 7.97 -24.11 2.07
C LEU A 185 8.91 -22.94 2.38
N ALA A 186 10.17 -23.23 2.74
CA ALA A 186 11.21 -22.22 2.87
C ALA A 186 11.57 -21.59 1.51
N VAL A 187 11.70 -22.40 0.45
CA VAL A 187 11.96 -21.92 -0.92
C VAL A 187 10.83 -21.00 -1.40
N LEU A 188 9.56 -21.41 -1.24
CA LEU A 188 8.40 -20.59 -1.62
C LEU A 188 8.32 -19.28 -0.84
N ARG A 189 8.65 -19.30 0.45
CA ARG A 189 8.68 -18.09 1.28
C ARG A 189 9.77 -17.13 0.81
N CYS A 190 11.00 -17.63 0.64
CA CYS A 190 12.13 -16.82 0.19
C CYS A 190 11.88 -16.24 -1.21
N ALA A 191 11.36 -17.04 -2.14
CA ALA A 191 11.02 -16.59 -3.48
C ALA A 191 9.95 -15.49 -3.47
N ASN A 192 8.87 -15.65 -2.69
CA ASN A 192 7.83 -14.64 -2.58
C ASN A 192 8.34 -13.33 -1.95
N GLU A 193 9.14 -13.41 -0.88
CA GLU A 193 9.76 -12.22 -0.28
C GLU A 193 10.64 -11.49 -1.29
N LEU A 194 11.51 -12.21 -1.99
CA LEU A 194 12.38 -11.68 -3.03
C LEU A 194 11.58 -11.00 -4.15
N MET A 195 10.51 -11.63 -4.64
CA MET A 195 9.63 -11.06 -5.65
C MET A 195 8.96 -9.76 -5.18
N VAL A 196 8.59 -9.66 -3.90
CA VAL A 196 8.02 -8.44 -3.32
C VAL A 196 9.05 -7.31 -3.30
N TYR A 197 10.30 -7.58 -2.91
CA TYR A 197 11.36 -6.57 -2.94
C TYR A 197 11.66 -6.11 -4.38
N CYS A 198 11.82 -7.04 -5.32
CA CYS A 198 12.03 -6.71 -6.73
C CYS A 198 10.91 -5.84 -7.30
N ARG A 199 9.64 -6.16 -7.00
CA ARG A 199 8.49 -5.39 -7.47
C ARG A 199 8.43 -4.00 -6.84
N LYS A 200 8.73 -3.87 -5.55
CA LYS A 200 8.81 -2.56 -4.87
C LYS A 200 9.86 -1.66 -5.51
N THR A 201 11.06 -2.22 -5.71
CA THR A 201 12.17 -1.53 -6.36
C THR A 201 11.82 -1.12 -7.79
N GLN A 202 11.28 -2.03 -8.61
CA GLN A 202 10.83 -1.72 -9.97
C GLN A 202 9.78 -0.60 -10.00
N THR A 203 8.79 -0.67 -9.10
CA THR A 203 7.69 0.32 -9.05
C THR A 203 8.20 1.70 -8.63
N ALA A 204 9.06 1.77 -7.61
CA ALA A 204 9.64 3.03 -7.14
C ALA A 204 10.42 3.75 -8.26
N PHE A 205 11.21 3.01 -9.04
CA PHE A 205 12.02 3.60 -10.11
C PHE A 205 11.21 3.98 -11.37
N LEU A 206 10.19 3.21 -11.75
CA LEU A 206 9.33 3.58 -12.88
C LEU A 206 8.49 4.85 -12.58
N GLN A 207 8.23 5.13 -11.30
CA GLN A 207 7.59 6.38 -10.89
C GLN A 207 8.54 7.58 -10.97
N GLU A 208 9.83 7.43 -10.66
CA GLU A 208 10.84 8.50 -10.80
C GLU A 208 11.07 8.93 -12.27
N VAL A 209 11.08 7.98 -13.21
CA VAL A 209 11.27 8.28 -14.65
C VAL A 209 10.13 9.12 -15.24
N GLN A 210 8.90 9.04 -14.69
CA GLN A 210 7.79 9.87 -15.14
C GLN A 210 7.87 11.33 -14.67
N PHE A 211 8.70 11.66 -13.68
CA PHE A 211 8.91 13.05 -13.23
C PHE A 211 9.99 13.77 -14.06
N ASP A 212 11.02 13.08 -14.54
CA ASP A 212 12.07 13.69 -15.36
C ASP A 212 11.61 14.02 -16.79
N GLU A 213 10.78 13.17 -17.41
CA GLU A 213 10.23 13.45 -18.75
C GLU A 213 9.17 14.58 -18.76
N ALA A 214 8.68 15.02 -17.60
CA ALA A 214 7.74 16.14 -17.49
C ALA A 214 8.43 17.51 -17.30
N THR A 215 9.76 17.54 -17.15
CA THR A 215 10.53 18.76 -16.85
C THR A 215 11.56 19.11 -17.93
N THR A 216 11.50 18.47 -19.10
CA THR A 216 12.30 18.81 -20.29
C THR A 216 11.38 19.16 -21.45
#